data_AF-A0A1A2YXK5-F1
#
_entry.id   AF-A0A1A2YXK5-F1
#
_cell.length_a   1.000
_cell.length_b   1.000
_cell.length_c   1.000
_cell.angle_alpha   90.00
_cell.angle_beta   90.00
_cell.angle_gamma   90.00
#
_symmetry.space_group_name_H-M   'P 1'
#
loop_
_entity.id
_entity.type
_entity.pdbx_description
1 polymer ?
#
loop_
_entity_poly.entity_id
_entity_poly.type
_entity_poly.pdbx_seq_one_letter_code
_entity_poly.pdbx_strand_id
1 'polypeptide(L)'
;MNEPKYPARRTDVDATRQRINSDPESVERGLVSLVLTLVELLRQLMERQAIRRVDRGGLTDEQIERIGTTLMLLEEKMTELREHFGLAPEDLNIDLGPLGPLLPRNN
;
A
#
# COMPACT_ATOMS: atom_id res chain seq x y z
N MET A 1 -28.86 51.30 -9.62
CA MET A 1 -28.35 50.93 -8.28
C MET A 1 -28.68 49.46 -8.11
N ASN A 2 -27.63 48.61 -8.19
CA ASN A 2 -27.46 47.23 -7.69
C ASN A 2 -28.46 46.15 -8.20
N GLU A 3 -28.12 44.93 -8.63
CA GLU A 3 -26.91 44.12 -8.82
C GLU A 3 -27.37 42.88 -9.64
N PRO A 4 -26.48 42.15 -10.34
CA PRO A 4 -26.85 41.01 -11.19
C PRO A 4 -27.04 39.72 -10.37
N LYS A 5 -28.15 38.99 -10.60
CA LYS A 5 -28.45 37.70 -9.95
C LYS A 5 -27.81 36.53 -10.70
N TYR A 6 -26.49 36.39 -10.58
CA TYR A 6 -25.82 35.10 -10.85
C TYR A 6 -25.76 34.30 -9.54
N PRO A 7 -26.31 33.08 -9.45
CA PRO A 7 -25.98 32.19 -8.35
C PRO A 7 -24.53 31.70 -8.49
N ALA A 8 -23.84 31.70 -7.35
CA ALA A 8 -22.43 31.47 -7.17
C ALA A 8 -21.97 30.04 -7.53
N ARG A 9 -20.90 29.97 -8.33
CA ARG A 9 -19.63 29.25 -8.09
C ARG A 9 -19.68 27.92 -7.30
N ARG A 10 -19.37 26.84 -8.04
CA ARG A 10 -18.58 25.64 -7.69
C ARG A 10 -18.56 25.22 -6.20
N THR A 11 -19.27 24.14 -5.87
CA THR A 11 -19.04 23.35 -4.64
C THR A 11 -19.14 21.84 -4.87
N ASP A 12 -18.75 21.31 -6.03
CA ASP A 12 -18.62 19.85 -6.22
C ASP A 12 -17.25 19.30 -5.76
N VAL A 13 -16.35 20.16 -5.28
CA VAL A 13 -15.06 19.73 -4.71
C VAL A 13 -15.19 19.39 -3.22
N ASP A 14 -16.28 19.79 -2.55
CA ASP A 14 -16.52 19.52 -1.13
C ASP A 14 -16.87 18.04 -0.85
N ALA A 15 -17.23 17.27 -1.88
CA ALA A 15 -17.36 15.81 -1.79
C ALA A 15 -16.00 15.10 -1.64
N THR A 16 -14.88 15.77 -1.96
CA THR A 16 -13.53 15.17 -2.02
C THR A 16 -12.84 15.09 -0.65
N ARG A 17 -13.46 15.60 0.42
CA ARG A 17 -12.86 15.62 1.78
C ARG A 17 -13.73 15.03 2.87
N GLN A 18 -14.96 14.61 2.55
CA GLN A 18 -15.82 14.02 3.56
C GLN A 18 -15.29 12.64 3.96
N ARG A 19 -14.61 12.64 5.12
CA ARG A 19 -14.40 11.53 6.03
C ARG A 19 -13.21 10.64 5.66
N ILE A 20 -12.00 11.11 6.00
CA ILE A 20 -11.19 10.26 6.87
C ILE A 20 -12.13 9.94 8.04
N ASN A 21 -12.79 8.78 8.01
CA ASN A 21 -13.61 8.33 9.11
C ASN A 21 -12.70 8.43 10.33
N SER A 22 -13.01 9.38 11.21
CA SER A 22 -12.19 9.74 12.37
C SER A 22 -12.69 8.99 13.60
N ASP A 23 -13.29 7.81 13.37
CA ASP A 23 -13.54 6.84 14.41
C ASP A 23 -12.18 6.19 14.75
N PRO A 24 -11.74 6.23 16.01
CA PRO A 24 -10.45 5.68 16.43
C PRO A 24 -10.16 4.29 15.86
N GLU A 25 -11.16 3.40 15.81
CA GLU A 25 -11.02 2.04 15.25
C GLU A 25 -10.71 2.06 13.73
N SER A 26 -11.32 2.98 12.99
CA SER A 26 -11.10 3.12 11.54
C SER A 26 -9.74 3.76 11.21
N VAL A 27 -9.23 4.63 12.08
CA VAL A 27 -7.89 5.22 11.96
C VAL A 27 -6.82 4.18 12.27
N GLU A 28 -7.02 3.37 13.30
CA GLU A 28 -6.13 2.25 13.64
C GLU A 28 -6.03 1.26 12.48
N ARG A 29 -7.17 0.81 11.96
CA ARG A 29 -7.21 -0.12 10.81
C ARG A 29 -6.55 0.48 9.57
N GLY A 30 -6.76 1.77 9.30
CA GLY A 30 -6.12 2.48 8.19
C GLY A 30 -4.61 2.60 8.33
N LEU A 31 -4.11 2.87 9.55
CA LEU A 31 -2.67 2.94 9.82
C LEU A 31 -2.00 1.57 9.69
N VAL A 32 -2.64 0.51 10.20
CA VAL A 32 -2.15 -0.86 10.05
C VAL A 32 -2.09 -1.26 8.57
N SER A 33 -3.16 -0.99 7.81
CA SER A 33 -3.18 -1.21 6.36
C SER A 33 -2.03 -0.47 5.68
N LEU A 34 -1.78 0.81 6.01
CA LEU A 34 -0.67 1.58 5.45
C LEU A 34 0.70 0.98 5.76
N VAL A 35 0.95 0.58 7.02
CA VAL A 35 2.22 -0.02 7.41
C VAL A 35 2.43 -1.35 6.70
N LEU A 36 1.42 -2.22 6.66
CA LEU A 36 1.49 -3.50 5.95
C LEU A 36 1.70 -3.30 4.45
N THR A 37 1.06 -2.29 3.86
CA THR A 37 1.25 -1.90 2.46
C THR A 37 2.71 -1.49 2.17
N LEU A 38 3.33 -0.71 3.07
CA LEU A 38 4.73 -0.31 2.93
C LEU A 38 5.68 -1.50 3.06
N VAL A 39 5.42 -2.40 4.02
CA VAL A 39 6.20 -3.63 4.18
C VAL A 39 6.09 -4.51 2.93
N GLU A 40 4.89 -4.64 2.37
CA GLU A 40 4.65 -5.39 1.14
C GLU A 40 5.39 -4.79 -0.07
N LEU A 41 5.38 -3.46 -0.21
CA LEU A 41 6.15 -2.78 -1.25
C LEU A 41 7.65 -3.07 -1.11
N LEU A 42 8.18 -3.02 0.11
CA LEU A 42 9.59 -3.32 0.38
C LEU A 42 9.90 -4.79 0.07
N ARG A 43 9.02 -5.72 0.42
CA ARG A 43 9.15 -7.15 0.07
C ARG A 43 9.26 -7.34 -1.44
N GLN A 44 8.34 -6.76 -2.21
CA GLN A 44 8.35 -6.84 -3.68
C GLN A 44 9.61 -6.22 -4.29
N LEU A 45 10.06 -5.08 -3.76
CA LEU A 45 11.29 -4.44 -4.21
C LEU A 45 12.51 -5.33 -3.94
N MET A 46 12.60 -5.90 -2.74
CA MET A 46 13.68 -6.80 -2.36
C MET A 46 13.69 -8.06 -3.20
N GLU A 47 12.53 -8.66 -3.45
CA GLU A 47 12.36 -9.82 -4.34
C GLU A 47 12.88 -9.50 -5.75
N ARG A 48 12.44 -8.37 -6.32
CA ARG A 48 12.89 -7.94 -7.65
C ARG A 48 14.39 -7.63 -7.69
N GLN A 49 14.98 -7.15 -6.60
CA GLN A 49 16.42 -6.95 -6.48
C GLN A 49 17.18 -8.27 -6.35
N ALA A 50 16.64 -9.23 -5.61
CA ALA A 50 17.23 -10.55 -5.44
C ALA A 50 17.35 -11.24 -6.80
N ILE A 51 16.27 -11.29 -7.58
CA ILE A 51 16.27 -11.84 -8.94
C ILE A 51 17.35 -11.15 -9.80
N ARG A 52 17.39 -9.82 -9.82
CA ARG A 52 18.41 -9.08 -10.58
C ARG A 52 19.85 -9.38 -10.15
N ARG A 53 20.09 -9.68 -8.87
CA ARG A 53 21.43 -10.02 -8.36
C ARG A 53 21.82 -11.46 -8.71
N VAL A 54 20.86 -12.37 -8.69
CA VAL A 54 21.02 -13.75 -9.17
C VAL A 54 21.41 -13.75 -10.64
N ASP A 55 20.67 -13.04 -11.49
CA ASP A 55 20.93 -12.96 -12.94
C ASP A 55 22.31 -12.37 -13.27
N ARG A 56 22.84 -11.50 -12.39
CA ARG A 56 24.16 -10.88 -12.55
C ARG A 56 25.29 -11.71 -11.95
N GLY A 57 25.01 -12.87 -11.37
CA GLY A 57 25.99 -13.74 -10.72
C GLY A 57 26.64 -13.12 -9.47
N GLY A 58 25.97 -12.14 -8.84
CA GLY A 58 26.53 -11.38 -7.71
C GLY A 58 26.30 -12.01 -6.34
N LEU A 59 25.74 -13.22 -6.28
CA LEU A 59 25.39 -13.92 -5.05
C LEU A 59 25.85 -15.39 -5.13
N THR A 60 26.29 -15.93 -4.00
CA THR A 60 26.53 -17.38 -3.85
C THR A 60 25.22 -18.13 -3.66
N ASP A 61 25.18 -19.43 -3.94
CA ASP A 61 23.98 -20.27 -3.77
C ASP A 61 23.40 -20.18 -2.35
N GLU A 62 24.25 -20.20 -1.33
CA GLU A 62 23.85 -20.02 0.08
C GLU A 62 23.19 -18.66 0.34
N GLN A 63 23.70 -17.59 -0.30
CA GLN A 63 23.09 -16.26 -0.19
C GLN A 63 21.72 -16.21 -0.86
N ILE A 64 21.55 -16.88 -2.00
CA ILE A 64 20.29 -16.98 -2.71
C ILE A 64 19.25 -17.71 -1.85
N GLU A 65 19.61 -18.87 -1.30
CA GLU A 65 18.75 -19.67 -0.44
C GLU A 65 18.33 -18.89 0.82
N ARG A 66 19.27 -18.19 1.46
CA ARG A 66 18.98 -17.38 2.64
C ARG A 66 18.03 -16.22 2.34
N ILE A 67 18.18 -15.55 1.20
CA ILE A 67 17.26 -14.49 0.78
C ILE A 67 15.87 -15.07 0.52
N GLY A 68 15.78 -16.18 -0.22
CA GLY A 68 14.51 -16.86 -0.50
C GLY A 68 13.77 -17.23 0.78
N THR A 69 14.47 -17.88 1.71
CA THR A 69 13.91 -18.27 3.02
C THR A 69 13.43 -17.05 3.82
N THR A 70 14.18 -15.95 3.80
CA THR A 70 13.78 -14.72 4.51
C THR A 70 12.52 -14.10 3.91
N LEU A 71 12.39 -14.07 2.58
CA LEU A 71 11.21 -13.55 1.90
C LEU A 71 9.97 -14.43 2.13
N MET A 72 10.14 -15.76 2.19
CA MET A 72 9.07 -16.70 2.52
C MET A 72 8.58 -16.50 3.95
N LEU A 73 9.49 -16.38 4.92
CA LEU A 73 9.13 -16.10 6.31
C LEU A 73 8.41 -14.75 6.46
N LEU A 74 8.84 -13.73 5.71
CA LEU A 74 8.17 -12.44 5.70
C LEU A 74 6.74 -12.55 5.15
N GLU A 75 6.51 -13.31 4.07
CA GLU A 75 5.16 -13.55 3.53
C GLU A 75 4.25 -14.27 4.54
N GLU A 76 4.78 -15.26 5.26
CA GLU A 76 4.06 -15.96 6.32
C GLU A 76 3.64 -14.98 7.43
N LYS A 77 4.56 -14.14 7.92
CA LYS A 77 4.25 -13.12 8.93
C LYS A 77 3.30 -12.04 8.44
N MET A 78 3.38 -11.66 7.17
CA MET A 78 2.40 -10.78 6.55
C MET A 78 1.01 -11.40 6.52
N THR A 79 0.91 -12.70 6.28
CA THR A 79 -0.36 -13.44 6.33
C THR A 79 -0.94 -13.45 7.73
N GLU A 80 -0.14 -13.82 8.74
CA GLU A 80 -0.56 -13.80 10.15
C GLU A 80 -1.06 -12.42 10.60
N LEU A 81 -0.34 -11.35 10.23
CA LEU A 81 -0.72 -9.98 10.59
C LEU A 81 -2.01 -9.53 9.88
N ARG A 82 -2.15 -9.85 8.59
CA ARG A 82 -3.38 -9.55 7.84
C ARG A 82 -4.59 -10.22 8.49
N GLU A 83 -4.47 -11.51 8.83
CA GLU A 83 -5.54 -12.26 9.51
C GLU A 83 -5.86 -11.66 10.88
N HIS A 84 -4.84 -11.33 11.68
CA HIS A 84 -5.01 -10.73 13.00
C HIS A 84 -5.80 -9.41 12.97
N PHE A 85 -5.58 -8.59 11.95
CA PHE A 85 -6.24 -7.30 11.78
C PHE A 85 -7.47 -7.34 10.86
N GLY A 86 -7.89 -8.53 10.40
CA GLY A 86 -9.04 -8.70 9.52
C GLY A 86 -8.89 -7.94 8.19
N LEU A 87 -7.70 -7.99 7.61
CA LEU A 87 -7.36 -7.35 6.34
C LEU A 87 -7.28 -8.38 5.23
N ALA A 88 -7.92 -8.09 4.10
CA ALA A 88 -7.76 -8.86 2.87
C ALA A 88 -6.48 -8.39 2.14
N PRO A 89 -5.87 -9.22 1.27
CA PRO A 89 -4.74 -8.81 0.45
C PRO A 89 -5.00 -7.52 -0.35
N GLU A 90 -6.24 -7.32 -0.80
CA GLU A 90 -6.67 -6.15 -1.57
C GLU A 90 -6.67 -4.87 -0.73
N ASP A 91 -6.84 -4.98 0.59
CA ASP A 91 -6.79 -3.86 1.54
C ASP A 91 -5.38 -3.25 1.66
N LEU A 92 -4.35 -3.95 1.17
CA LEU A 92 -2.98 -3.43 1.09
C LEU A 92 -2.74 -2.61 -0.18
N ASN A 93 -3.66 -2.60 -1.15
CA ASN A 93 -3.47 -1.80 -2.35
C ASN A 93 -4.13 -0.42 -2.22
N ILE A 94 -3.59 0.40 -1.31
CA ILE A 94 -4.13 1.72 -0.98
C ILE A 94 -4.09 2.64 -2.21
N ASP A 95 -5.24 3.22 -2.56
CA ASP A 95 -5.34 4.28 -3.56
C ASP A 95 -4.98 5.64 -2.95
N LEU A 96 -3.91 6.24 -3.46
CA LEU A 96 -3.43 7.55 -3.02
C LEU A 96 -4.07 8.70 -3.84
N GLY A 97 -5.10 8.43 -4.64
CA GLY A 97 -5.82 9.39 -5.46
C GLY A 97 -5.02 9.75 -6.72
N PRO A 98 -4.53 11.00 -6.90
CA PRO A 98 -3.80 11.40 -8.11
C PRO A 98 -2.48 10.66 -8.33
N LEU A 99 -1.95 9.99 -7.29
CA LEU A 99 -0.75 9.16 -7.39
C LEU A 99 -1.05 7.70 -7.77
N GLY A 100 -2.34 7.31 -7.77
CA GLY A 100 -2.78 5.95 -8.03
C GLY A 100 -2.48 4.98 -6.87
N PRO A 101 -2.56 3.66 -7.13
CA PRO A 101 -2.34 2.62 -6.12
C PRO A 101 -0.88 2.58 -5.65
N LEU A 102 -0.67 2.33 -4.35
CA LEU A 102 0.67 2.25 -3.75
C LEU A 102 1.44 1.01 -4.22
N LEU A 103 0.75 -0.13 -4.38
CA LEU A 103 1.35 -1.36 -4.90
C LEU A 103 1.23 -1.42 -6.43
N PRO A 104 2.28 -1.83 -7.15
CA PRO A 104 2.21 -2.05 -8.59
C PRO A 104 1.19 -3.16 -8.90
N ARG A 105 0.36 -2.97 -9.93
CA ARG A 105 -0.55 -4.01 -10.41
C ARG A 105 0.29 -5.09 -11.08
N ASN A 106 0.24 -6.33 -10.56
CA ASN A 106 0.88 -7.48 -11.19
C ASN A 106 0.36 -7.58 -12.64
N ASN A 107 1.29 -7.48 -13.61
CA ASN A 107 1.02 -7.55 -15.05
C ASN A 107 1.90 -8.62 -15.67
#